data_AF-A0AAE3XER3-F1
#
_entry.id   AF-A0AAE3XER3-F1
#
_cell.length_a   1.000
_cell.length_b   1.000
_cell.length_c   1.000
_cell.angle_alpha   90.00
_cell.angle_beta   90.00
_cell.angle_gamma   90.00
#
_symmetry.space_group_name_H-M   'P 1'
#
loop_
_entity.id
_entity.type
_entity.pdbx_description
1 polymer ?
#
loop_
_entity_poly.entity_id
_entity_poly.type
_entity_poly.pdbx_seq_one_letter_code
_entity_poly.pdbx_strand_id
1 'polypeptide(L)'
;MSVQVIVLSGGSSAGKSSIARHLQALLPGVWLTLGSDTLVAALPASLRESGDGITFAADGTVATGEVVRRVDTVWSLGWRKSPGRARP
;
A
#
# COMPACT_ATOMS: atom_id res chain seq x y z
N MET A 1 5.25 9.02 -24.18
CA MET A 1 4.29 8.42 -23.23
C MET A 1 4.68 8.87 -21.83
N SER A 2 3.74 9.41 -21.04
CA SER A 2 4.00 9.73 -19.63
C SER A 2 3.78 8.48 -18.78
N VAL A 3 4.73 8.16 -17.90
CA VAL A 3 4.50 7.14 -16.85
C VAL A 3 3.36 7.66 -15.97
N GLN A 4 2.28 6.87 -15.86
CA GLN A 4 1.13 7.22 -15.01
C GLN A 4 1.17 6.53 -13.65
N VAL A 5 1.89 5.40 -13.53
CA VAL A 5 2.01 4.61 -12.30
C VAL A 5 3.34 3.86 -12.29
N ILE A 6 4.03 3.81 -11.15
CA ILE A 6 5.19 2.94 -10.89
C ILE A 6 4.81 1.98 -9.77
N VAL A 7 5.01 0.67 -9.98
CA VAL A 7 4.71 -0.37 -8.98
C VAL A 7 6.01 -0.94 -8.44
N LEU A 8 6.19 -0.88 -7.12
CA LEU A 8 7.33 -1.47 -6.41
C LEU A 8 6.90 -2.74 -5.69
N SER A 9 7.34 -3.90 -6.19
CA SER A 9 7.04 -5.22 -5.60
C SER A 9 8.27 -5.80 -4.91
N GLY A 10 8.09 -6.34 -3.71
CA GLY A 10 9.16 -6.97 -2.93
C GLY A 10 8.68 -7.36 -1.53
N GLY A 11 9.39 -8.29 -0.88
CA GLY A 11 9.06 -8.77 0.47
C GLY A 11 9.03 -7.66 1.53
N SER A 12 8.52 -7.98 2.73
CA SER A 12 8.60 -7.06 3.87
C SER A 12 10.05 -6.62 4.09
N SER A 13 10.27 -5.35 4.42
CA SER A 13 11.61 -4.75 4.62
C SER A 13 12.57 -4.76 3.42
N ALA A 14 12.15 -5.12 2.20
CA ALA A 14 12.98 -5.08 0.99
C ALA A 14 13.40 -3.66 0.52
N GLY A 15 13.19 -2.62 1.33
CA GLY A 15 13.60 -1.24 1.01
C GLY A 15 12.65 -0.46 0.09
N LYS A 16 11.45 -0.96 -0.19
CA LYS A 16 10.46 -0.32 -1.09
C LYS A 16 10.21 1.15 -0.76
N SER A 17 10.01 1.48 0.51
CA SER A 17 9.75 2.85 0.96
C SER A 17 10.95 3.79 0.77
N SER A 18 12.18 3.25 0.82
CA SER A 18 13.39 4.01 0.51
C SER A 18 13.49 4.27 -1.00
N ILE A 19 13.24 3.26 -1.82
CA ILE A 19 13.24 3.38 -3.29
C ILE A 19 12.18 4.39 -3.74
N ALA A 20 10.96 4.32 -3.19
CA ALA A 20 9.89 5.27 -3.50
C ALA A 20 10.31 6.73 -3.21
N ARG A 21 10.97 6.98 -2.06
CA ARG A 21 11.48 8.32 -1.72
C ARG A 21 12.56 8.80 -2.69
N HIS A 22 13.48 7.92 -3.09
CA HIS A 22 14.48 8.27 -4.09
C HIS A 22 13.84 8.58 -5.45
N LEU A 23 12.84 7.80 -5.87
CA LEU A 23 12.10 8.06 -7.11
C LEU A 23 11.36 9.41 -7.06
N GLN A 24 10.72 9.75 -5.95
CA GLN A 24 10.07 11.06 -5.77
C GLN A 24 11.05 12.23 -5.92
N ALA A 25 12.31 12.06 -5.52
CA ALA A 25 13.34 13.09 -5.65
C ALA A 25 13.92 13.19 -7.08
N LEU A 26 13.96 12.07 -7.81
CA LEU A 26 14.57 12.01 -9.15
C LEU A 26 13.60 12.30 -10.29
N LEU A 27 12.32 11.99 -10.11
CA LEU A 27 11.32 12.13 -11.17
C LEU A 27 10.74 13.54 -11.20
N PRO A 28 10.51 14.13 -12.39
CA PRO A 28 9.85 15.42 -12.50
C PRO A 28 8.39 15.33 -12.05
N GLY A 29 7.90 16.42 -11.45
CA GLY A 29 6.51 16.54 -10.99
C GLY A 29 6.26 15.98 -9.58
N VAL A 30 4.99 15.90 -9.19
CA VAL A 30 4.58 15.42 -7.86
C VAL A 30 4.18 13.96 -7.95
N TRP A 31 4.90 13.10 -7.24
CA TRP A 31 4.65 11.65 -7.18
C TRP A 31 4.10 11.27 -5.81
N LEU A 32 2.90 10.69 -5.77
CA LEU A 32 2.31 10.14 -4.55
C LEU A 32 2.80 8.71 -4.34
N THR A 33 3.20 8.38 -3.11
CA THR A 33 3.55 7.02 -2.70
C THR A 33 2.42 6.45 -1.86
N LEU A 34 1.82 5.36 -2.35
CA LEU A 34 0.72 4.67 -1.67
C LEU A 34 1.07 3.18 -1.60
N GLY A 35 0.88 2.57 -0.44
CA GLY A 35 1.27 1.18 -0.20
C GLY A 35 0.71 0.62 1.10
N SER A 36 1.20 -0.54 1.52
CA SER A 36 0.74 -1.21 2.73
C SER A 36 0.86 -0.33 3.98
N ASP A 37 1.96 0.41 4.14
CA ASP A 37 2.15 1.33 5.27
C ASP A 37 1.04 2.40 5.29
N THR A 38 0.68 2.95 4.12
CA THR A 38 -0.40 3.94 3.99
C THR A 38 -1.76 3.33 4.30
N LEU A 39 -2.01 2.10 3.84
CA LEU A 39 -3.24 1.36 4.13
C LEU A 39 -3.40 1.18 5.63
N VAL A 40 -2.37 0.68 6.32
CA VAL A 40 -2.38 0.52 7.78
C VAL A 40 -2.59 1.86 8.47
N ALA A 41 -1.88 2.91 8.03
CA ALA A 41 -2.02 4.28 8.52
C ALA A 41 -3.37 4.96 8.17
N ALA A 42 -4.24 4.31 7.38
CA ALA A 42 -5.61 4.75 7.12
C ALA A 42 -6.69 3.96 7.89
N LEU A 43 -6.37 2.77 8.44
CA LEU A 43 -7.34 1.96 9.21
C LEU A 43 -7.88 2.68 10.48
N PRO A 44 -9.13 2.42 10.90
CA PRO A 44 -9.60 2.82 12.23
C PRO A 44 -8.71 2.27 13.35
N ALA A 45 -8.56 3.01 14.46
CA ALA A 45 -7.74 2.58 15.61
C ALA A 45 -8.17 1.20 16.15
N SER A 46 -9.47 0.93 16.17
CA SER A 46 -10.01 -0.38 16.55
C SER A 46 -9.48 -1.54 15.70
N LEU A 47 -9.11 -1.32 14.44
CA LEU A 47 -8.53 -2.35 13.56
C LEU A 47 -6.99 -2.37 13.58
N ARG A 48 -6.36 -1.44 14.30
CA ARG A 48 -4.90 -1.43 14.54
C ARG A 48 -4.52 -2.03 15.88
N GLU A 49 -5.43 -1.97 16.85
CA GLU A 49 -5.14 -2.28 18.26
C GLU A 49 -5.89 -3.51 18.78
N SER A 50 -6.82 -4.10 18.00
CA SER A 50 -7.59 -5.29 18.39
C SER A 50 -7.17 -6.55 17.63
N GLY A 51 -7.45 -7.71 18.22
CA GLY A 51 -7.13 -9.03 17.67
C GLY A 51 -7.84 -9.36 16.34
N ASP A 52 -8.91 -8.65 15.99
CA ASP A 52 -9.59 -8.77 14.69
C ASP A 52 -8.91 -7.94 13.59
N GLY A 53 -7.87 -7.17 13.96
CA GLY A 53 -7.13 -6.20 13.17
C GLY A 53 -5.75 -6.69 12.72
N ILE A 54 -4.71 -5.88 12.96
CA ILE A 54 -3.31 -6.26 12.70
C ILE A 54 -2.64 -6.58 14.03
N THR A 55 -2.06 -7.77 14.13
CA THR A 55 -1.31 -8.20 15.30
C THR A 55 0.17 -8.31 14.95
N PHE A 56 1.00 -7.57 15.69
CA PHE A 56 2.45 -7.70 15.65
C PHE A 56 2.89 -8.62 16.79
N ALA A 57 3.29 -9.83 16.46
CA ALA A 57 3.81 -10.77 17.44
C ALA A 57 5.23 -10.39 17.87
N ALA A 58 5.64 -10.84 19.06
CA ALA A 58 6.94 -10.49 19.65
C ALA A 58 8.14 -11.02 18.84
N ASP A 59 7.92 -12.01 17.97
CA ASP A 59 8.91 -12.57 17.05
C ASP A 59 9.04 -11.79 15.73
N GLY A 60 8.29 -10.68 15.57
CA GLY A 60 8.25 -9.88 14.35
C GLY A 60 7.29 -10.42 13.29
N THR A 61 6.56 -11.49 13.58
CA THR A 61 5.50 -12.00 12.70
C THR A 61 4.33 -11.02 12.69
N VAL A 62 3.81 -10.73 11.50
CA VAL A 62 2.62 -9.90 11.31
C VAL A 62 1.46 -10.81 10.95
N ALA A 63 0.46 -10.87 11.82
CA ALA A 63 -0.80 -11.55 11.55
C ALA A 63 -1.88 -10.52 11.19
N THR A 64 -2.71 -10.84 10.20
CA THR A 64 -3.82 -9.98 9.77
C THR A 64 -5.14 -10.72 9.96
N GLY A 65 -6.04 -10.10 10.71
CA GLY A 65 -7.41 -10.55 10.88
C GLY A 65 -8.21 -10.43 9.58
N GLU A 66 -9.35 -11.12 9.53
CA GLU A 66 -10.17 -11.26 8.31
C GLU A 66 -10.59 -9.90 7.73
N VAL A 67 -10.97 -8.96 8.60
CA VAL A 67 -11.42 -7.62 8.21
C VAL A 67 -10.31 -6.87 7.48
N VAL A 68 -9.09 -6.87 8.03
CA VAL A 68 -7.94 -6.18 7.43
C VAL A 68 -7.59 -6.80 6.08
N ARG A 69 -7.61 -8.12 6.00
CA ARG A 69 -7.31 -8.86 4.78
C ARG A 69 -8.34 -8.58 3.67
N ARG A 70 -9.61 -8.37 4.03
CA ARG A 70 -10.66 -7.93 3.09
C ARG A 70 -10.42 -6.50 2.61
N VAL A 71 -10.05 -5.59 3.50
CA VAL A 71 -9.71 -4.20 3.14
C VAL A 71 -8.51 -4.16 2.20
N ASP A 72 -7.45 -4.93 2.47
CA ASP A 72 -6.26 -5.04 1.60
C ASP A 72 -6.60 -5.58 0.20
N THR A 73 -7.52 -6.55 0.12
CA THR A 73 -8.00 -7.05 -1.16
C THR A 73 -8.70 -5.95 -1.97
N VAL A 74 -9.59 -5.18 -1.35
CA VAL A 74 -10.31 -4.09 -2.03
C VAL A 74 -9.36 -2.96 -2.42
N TRP A 75 -8.41 -2.61 -1.54
CA TRP A 75 -7.36 -1.65 -1.80
C TRP A 75 -6.55 -2.03 -3.06
N SER A 76 -6.06 -3.27 -3.11
CA SER A 76 -5.28 -3.80 -4.24
C SER A 76 -6.06 -3.82 -5.56
N LEU A 77 -7.37 -4.08 -5.51
CA LEU A 77 -8.23 -4.05 -6.69
C LEU A 77 -8.45 -2.62 -7.23
N GLY A 78 -8.47 -1.61 -6.36
CA GLY A 78 -8.57 -0.21 -6.75
C GLY A 78 -7.44 0.20 -7.69
N TRP A 79 -6.21 -0.22 -7.38
CA TRP A 79 -5.02 0.01 -8.24
C TRP A 79 -5.12 -0.68 -9.60
N ARG A 80 -5.75 -1.85 -9.64
CA ARG A 80 -5.89 -2.66 -10.85
C ARG A 80 -6.97 -2.11 -11.78
N LYS A 81 -7.98 -1.43 -11.24
CA LYS A 81 -8.97 -0.68 -12.01
C LYS A 81 -8.50 0.75 -12.27
N SER A 82 -7.46 0.90 -13.10
CA SER A 82 -7.30 2.18 -13.79
C SER A 82 -8.45 2.29 -14.81
N PRO A 83 -9.29 3.36 -14.79
CA PRO A 83 -10.25 3.56 -15.85
C PRO A 83 -9.46 3.77 -17.13
N GLY A 84 -9.40 2.71 -17.94
CA GLY A 84 -9.02 2.83 -19.34
C GLY A 84 -9.87 3.93 -19.94
N ARG A 85 -9.21 5.00 -20.36
CA ARG A 85 -9.78 6.22 -20.93
C ARG A 85 -11.00 5.90 -21.81
N ALA A 86 -12.21 6.17 -21.31
CA ALA A 86 -13.36 6.30 -22.18
C ALA A 86 -13.15 7.56 -23.03
N ARG A 87 -12.80 7.39 -24.31
CA ARG A 87 -12.97 8.41 -25.35
C ARG A 87 -14.31 8.15 -26.03
N PRO A 88 -15.13 9.20 -26.21
CA PRO A 88 -15.34 9.72 -27.56
C PRO A 88 -14.43 10.91 -27.85
#